data_AF-A0A914XPR6-F1
#
_entry.id   AF-A0A914XPR6-F1
#
_cell.length_a   1.000
_cell.length_b   1.000
_cell.length_c   1.000
_cell.angle_alpha   90.00
_cell.angle_beta   90.00
_cell.angle_gamma   90.00
#
_symmetry.space_group_name_H-M   'P 1'
#
loop_
_entity.id
_entity.type
_entity.pdbx_description
1 polymer ?
#
loop_
_entity_poly.entity_id
_entity_poly.type
_entity_poly.pdbx_seq_one_letter_code
_entity_poly.pdbx_strand_id
1 'polypeptide(L)'
;MFKGSRGKALRKEVVKKSRLIEADEPQPVQTATLPPEDALRIKEAIASAKSLREVEQLQQMLQSGHIPGKSAAGNGAAPTGDDEAEMETEH
;
A
#
# COMPACT_ATOMS: atom_id res chain seq x y z
N MET A 1 -32.22 -12.68 28.19
CA MET A 1 -31.73 -13.92 27.55
C MET A 1 -30.19 -13.85 27.43
N PHE A 2 -29.45 -14.97 27.34
CA PHE A 2 -27.97 -15.09 27.31
C PHE A 2 -27.16 -15.07 28.63
N LYS A 3 -27.74 -15.45 29.77
CA LYS A 3 -27.02 -15.60 31.06
C LYS A 3 -26.56 -17.03 31.41
N GLY A 4 -26.83 -18.00 30.54
CA GLY A 4 -26.42 -19.40 30.73
C GLY A 4 -25.04 -19.72 30.15
N SER A 5 -24.52 -20.93 30.41
CA SER A 5 -23.23 -21.42 29.91
C SER A 5 -23.06 -21.26 28.40
N ARG A 6 -24.11 -21.54 27.61
CA ARG A 6 -24.16 -21.33 26.16
C ARG A 6 -24.02 -19.85 25.76
N GLY A 7 -24.60 -18.93 26.53
CA GLY A 7 -24.46 -17.48 26.30
C GLY A 7 -23.04 -16.97 26.54
N LYS A 8 -22.34 -17.54 27.51
CA LYS A 8 -20.91 -17.24 27.77
C LYS A 8 -20.01 -17.77 26.65
N ALA A 9 -20.30 -18.95 26.09
CA ALA A 9 -19.61 -19.49 24.93
C ALA A 9 -19.83 -18.61 23.69
N LEU A 10 -21.09 -18.23 23.42
CA LEU A 10 -21.43 -17.36 22.29
C LEU A 10 -20.73 -16.00 22.37
N ARG A 11 -20.67 -15.37 23.54
CA ARG A 11 -19.91 -14.12 23.73
C ARG A 11 -18.42 -14.28 23.41
N LYS A 12 -17.79 -15.39 23.81
CA LYS A 12 -16.38 -15.66 23.51
C LYS A 12 -16.15 -15.85 22.01
N GLU A 13 -17.06 -16.51 21.31
CA GLU A 13 -16.97 -16.69 19.86
C GLU A 13 -17.21 -15.40 19.10
N VAL A 14 -18.16 -14.57 19.53
CA VAL A 14 -18.41 -13.25 18.93
C VAL A 14 -17.20 -12.35 19.12
N VAL A 15 -16.63 -12.25 20.33
CA VAL A 15 -15.41 -11.46 20.60
C VAL A 15 -14.21 -11.92 19.76
N LYS A 16 -14.04 -13.24 19.59
CA LYS A 16 -12.97 -13.80 18.73
C LYS A 16 -13.18 -13.46 17.26
N LYS A 17 -14.41 -13.51 16.76
CA LYS A 17 -14.74 -13.21 15.35
C LYS A 17 -14.74 -11.71 15.05
N SER A 18 -15.11 -10.86 16.00
CA SER A 18 -15.16 -9.41 15.82
C SER A 18 -13.78 -8.74 15.82
N ARG A 19 -12.73 -9.41 16.33
CA ARG A 19 -11.34 -8.90 16.28
C ARG A 19 -10.72 -8.91 14.87
N LEU A 20 -11.41 -9.49 13.88
CA LEU A 20 -10.92 -9.56 12.50
C LEU A 20 -11.46 -8.43 11.59
N ILE A 21 -12.33 -7.56 12.10
CA ILE A 21 -12.92 -6.43 11.32
C ILE A 21 -12.19 -5.11 11.60
N GLU A 22 -11.00 -5.15 12.19
CA GLU A 22 -10.10 -4.00 12.33
C GLU A 22 -8.88 -4.16 11.40
N ALA A 23 -9.06 -4.80 10.24
CA ALA A 23 -8.05 -4.87 9.18
C ALA A 23 -8.24 -3.73 8.18
N ASP A 24 -8.31 -2.50 8.67
CA ASP A 24 -8.06 -1.28 7.88
C ASP A 24 -7.16 -0.36 8.72
N GLU A 25 -6.14 -0.95 9.35
CA GLU A 25 -5.02 -0.15 9.83
C GLU A 25 -4.28 0.36 8.58
N PRO A 26 -4.15 1.68 8.39
CA PRO A 26 -3.37 2.19 7.28
C PRO A 26 -1.96 1.62 7.43
N GLN A 27 -1.59 0.72 6.51
CA GLN A 27 -0.23 0.21 6.39
C GLN A 27 0.72 1.38 6.63
N PRO A 28 1.68 1.28 7.56
CA PRO A 28 2.60 2.36 7.81
C PRO A 28 3.28 2.65 6.48
N VAL A 29 2.93 3.79 5.88
CA VAL A 29 3.58 4.25 4.67
C VAL A 29 5.03 4.41 5.10
N GLN A 30 5.89 3.49 4.64
CA GLN A 30 7.31 3.60 4.90
C GLN A 30 7.70 4.89 4.20
N THR A 31 7.79 5.98 4.97
CA THR A 31 8.33 7.24 4.50
C THR A 31 9.83 7.01 4.36
N ALA A 32 10.18 6.26 3.30
CA ALA A 32 11.55 6.19 2.83
C ALA A 32 12.02 7.63 2.75
N THR A 33 13.07 7.93 3.51
CA THR A 33 13.57 9.29 3.66
C THR A 33 14.11 9.68 2.29
N LEU A 34 13.28 10.35 1.51
CA LEU A 34 13.61 10.72 0.15
C LEU A 34 14.72 11.77 0.19
N PRO A 35 15.77 11.66 -0.63
CA PRO A 35 16.80 12.68 -0.70
C PRO A 35 16.20 14.07 -0.96
N PRO A 36 16.69 15.13 -0.31
CA PRO A 36 16.10 16.46 -0.42
C PRO A 36 16.09 16.98 -1.87
N GLU A 37 17.06 16.60 -2.69
CA GLU A 37 17.11 16.96 -4.10
C GLU A 37 15.98 16.30 -4.91
N ASP A 38 15.59 15.07 -4.58
CA ASP A 38 14.50 14.36 -5.25
C ASP A 38 13.16 14.98 -4.87
N ALA A 39 12.99 15.36 -3.60
CA ALA A 39 11.81 16.06 -3.14
C ALA A 39 11.63 17.42 -3.85
N LEU A 40 12.73 18.12 -4.14
CA LEU A 40 12.69 19.37 -4.91
C LEU A 40 12.27 19.13 -6.36
N ARG A 41 12.84 18.12 -7.04
CA ARG A 41 12.45 17.77 -8.42
C ARG A 41 10.97 17.42 -8.54
N ILE A 42 10.45 16.67 -7.57
CA ILE A 42 9.01 16.34 -7.52
C ILE A 42 8.17 17.61 -7.37
N LYS A 43 8.55 18.50 -6.44
CA LYS A 43 7.83 19.77 -6.23
C LYS A 43 7.84 20.64 -7.49
N GLU A 44 8.98 20.73 -8.17
CA GLU A 44 9.10 21.46 -9.43
C GLU A 44 8.26 20.84 -10.54
N ALA A 45 8.27 19.51 -10.66
CA ALA A 45 7.44 18.79 -11.63
C ALA A 45 5.94 19.05 -11.39
N ILE A 46 5.49 19.02 -10.13
CA ILE A 46 4.11 19.37 -9.75
C ILE A 46 3.80 20.83 -10.13
N ALA A 47 4.69 21.76 -9.80
CA ALA A 47 4.51 23.18 -10.11
C ALA A 47 4.47 23.46 -11.63
N SER A 48 5.16 22.63 -12.43
CA SER A 48 5.21 22.75 -13.89
C SER A 48 4.00 22.12 -14.60
N ALA A 49 3.24 21.26 -13.92
CA ALA A 49 2.08 20.58 -14.48
C ALA A 49 0.95 21.59 -14.77
N LYS A 50 0.30 21.43 -15.92
CA LYS A 50 -0.76 22.35 -16.41
C LYS A 50 -2.14 21.73 -16.36
N SER A 51 -2.21 20.42 -16.11
CA SER A 51 -3.46 19.66 -16.09
C SER A 51 -3.48 18.63 -14.96
N LEU A 52 -4.69 18.28 -14.52
CA LEU A 52 -4.89 17.25 -13.49
C LEU A 52 -4.32 15.89 -13.92
N ARG A 53 -4.46 15.55 -15.20
CA ARG A 53 -3.90 14.32 -15.80
C ARG A 53 -2.38 14.23 -15.67
N GLU A 54 -1.67 15.34 -15.82
CA GLU A 54 -0.20 15.37 -15.65
C GLU A 54 0.19 15.12 -14.20
N VAL A 55 -0.58 15.64 -13.25
CA VAL A 55 -0.37 15.38 -11.81
C VAL A 55 -0.64 13.91 -11.47
N GLU A 56 -1.71 13.32 -12.02
CA GLU A 56 -2.02 11.90 -11.84
C GLU A 56 -0.93 11.00 -12.43
N GLN A 57 -0.42 11.34 -13.63
CA GLN A 57 0.70 10.63 -14.24
C GLN A 57 1.95 10.71 -13.35
N LEU A 58 2.25 11.89 -12.81
CA LEU A 58 3.37 12.08 -11.90
C LEU A 58 3.20 11.26 -10.61
N GLN A 59 1.98 11.22 -10.04
CA GLN A 59 1.68 10.37 -8.89
C GLN A 59 1.93 8.89 -9.19
N GLN A 60 1.46 8.41 -10.35
CA GLN A 60 1.64 7.01 -10.76
C GLN A 60 3.13 6.66 -10.91
N MET A 61 3.89 7.57 -11.51
CA MET A 61 5.35 7.46 -11.68
C MET A 61 6.09 7.39 -10.34
N LEU A 62 5.67 8.18 -9.35
CA LEU A 62 6.27 8.17 -8.01
C LEU A 62 5.91 6.92 -7.22
N GLN A 63 4.67 6.44 -7.35
CA GLN A 63 4.25 5.16 -6.74
C GLN A 63 5.04 3.98 -7.30
N SER A 64 5.44 4.02 -8.58
CA SER A 64 6.35 3.03 -9.16
C SER A 64 7.82 3.26 -8.81
N GLY A 65 8.16 4.25 -7.99
CA GLY A 65 9.53 4.55 -7.55
C GLY A 65 10.38 5.32 -8.55
N HIS A 66 9.78 5.92 -9.58
CA HIS A 66 10.51 6.68 -10.60
C HIS A 66 10.50 8.17 -10.27
N ILE A 67 11.68 8.79 -10.20
CA ILE A 67 11.84 10.21 -9.89
C ILE A 67 12.07 11.00 -11.19
N PRO A 68 11.28 12.06 -11.47
CA PRO A 68 11.47 12.90 -12.64
C PRO A 68 12.90 13.45 -12.73
N GLY A 69 13.50 13.37 -13.92
CA GLY A 69 14.86 13.86 -14.18
C GLY A 69 16.00 12.98 -13.64
N LYS A 70 15.68 11.83 -13.04
CA LYS A 70 16.66 10.85 -12.56
C LYS A 70 16.60 9.62 -13.46
N SER A 71 17.68 9.31 -14.18
CA SER A 71 17.72 8.17 -15.10
C SER A 71 17.40 6.87 -14.34
N ALA A 72 16.57 6.00 -14.93
CA ALA A 72 16.13 4.72 -14.35
C ALA A 72 17.28 3.72 -14.05
N ALA A 73 18.54 4.10 -14.32
CA ALA A 73 19.72 3.27 -14.16
C ALA A 73 20.25 3.17 -12.72
N GLY A 74 19.55 3.74 -11.72
CA GLY A 74 20.13 3.98 -10.40
C GLY A 74 19.65 3.13 -9.22
N ASN A 75 18.42 2.62 -9.20
CA ASN A 75 17.88 1.97 -7.99
C ASN A 75 17.24 0.62 -8.32
N GLY A 76 17.94 -0.45 -7.96
CA GLY A 76 17.34 -1.75 -7.79
C GLY A 76 16.32 -1.71 -6.66
N ALA A 77 15.04 -1.88 -7.01
CA ALA A 77 14.01 -2.35 -6.12
C ALA A 77 13.38 -3.55 -6.81
N ALA A 78 13.59 -4.73 -6.23
CA ALA A 78 13.07 -5.99 -6.71
C ALA A 78 11.52 -5.94 -6.83
N PRO A 79 10.93 -6.64 -7.80
CA PRO A 79 9.51 -6.97 -7.74
C PRO A 79 9.34 -8.06 -6.68
N THR A 80 9.01 -7.68 -5.45
CA THR A 80 8.43 -8.62 -4.47
C THR A 80 7.00 -8.19 -4.20
N GLY A 81 6.18 -8.30 -5.26
CA GLY A 81 4.75 -8.44 -5.12
C GLY A 81 4.44 -9.91 -5.31
N ASP A 82 4.24 -10.60 -4.18
CA ASP A 82 3.50 -11.86 -4.06
C ASP A 82 2.32 -11.91 -5.05
N ASP A 83 2.40 -12.78 -6.06
CA ASP A 83 1.23 -13.38 -6.71
C ASP A 83 1.68 -14.66 -7.44
N GLU A 84 2.31 -15.58 -6.70
CA GLU A 84 2.37 -16.99 -7.11
C GLU A 84 1.09 -17.67 -6.65
N ALA A 85 -0.03 -17.32 -7.29
CA ALA A 85 -1.24 -18.11 -7.20
C ALA A 85 -0.98 -19.46 -7.89
N GLU A 86 -0.72 -20.47 -7.05
CA GLU A 86 -0.63 -21.88 -7.39
C GLU A 86 -1.77 -22.29 -8.33
N MET A 87 -1.49 -22.42 -9.62
CA MET A 87 -2.34 -23.15 -10.57
C MET A 87 -1.57 -24.38 -11.04
N GLU A 88 -1.47 -25.40 -10.18
CA GLU A 88 -1.00 -26.72 -10.58
C GLU A 88 -2.17 -27.72 -10.62
N THR A 89 -2.70 -27.83 -11.84
CA THR A 89 -3.14 -29.02 -12.58
C THR A 89 -3.84 -30.20 -11.90
N GLU A 90 -5.07 -30.40 -12.37
CA GLU A 90 -5.81 -31.66 -12.49
C GLU A 90 -5.04 -32.72 -13.31
N HIS A 91 -4.94 -33.95 -12.79
CA HIS A 91 -4.88 -35.21 -13.55
C HIS A 91 -5.40 -36.38 -12.72
#